data_AF-A0A930BR96-F1
#
_entry.id   AF-A0A930BR96-F1
#
_cell.length_a   1.000
_cell.length_b   1.000
_cell.length_c   1.000
_cell.angle_alpha   90.00
_cell.angle_beta   90.00
_cell.angle_gamma   90.00
#
_symmetry.space_group_name_H-M   'P 1'
#
loop_
_entity.id
_entity.type
_entity.pdbx_description
1 polymer ?
#
loop_
_entity_poly.entity_id
_entity_poly.type
_entity_poly.pdbx_seq_one_letter_code
_entity_poly.pdbx_strand_id
1 'polypeptide(L)'
;MATYHLSIKSSKKGNAATHANYIARQGKFAKDLDEADLVEQGHGNLPTWANDDPLQFWRQADKHERANAAVYRELEVSLPNELSTPQHVAMISSLVEQHIGGKPYQFAIHEPLSSL
;
A
#
# COMPACT_ATOMS: atom_id res chain seq x y z
N MET A 1 -2.24 -13.17 -20.11
CA MET A 1 -3.21 -12.31 -20.80
C MET A 1 -3.45 -11.13 -19.89
N ALA A 2 -3.10 -9.93 -20.34
CA ALA A 2 -3.29 -8.71 -19.56
C ALA A 2 -4.78 -8.54 -19.18
N THR A 3 -5.04 -8.49 -17.88
CA THR A 3 -6.37 -8.23 -17.32
C THR A 3 -6.30 -6.91 -16.56
N TYR A 4 -7.26 -6.02 -16.83
CA TYR A 4 -7.38 -4.76 -16.12
C TYR A 4 -8.34 -4.90 -14.94
N HIS A 5 -7.86 -4.56 -13.75
CA HIS A 5 -8.62 -4.45 -12.52
C HIS A 5 -8.18 -3.18 -11.78
N LEU A 6 -9.16 -2.36 -11.39
CA LEU A 6 -8.96 -1.22 -10.51
C LEU A 6 -10.12 -1.19 -9.51
N SER A 7 -9.78 -1.18 -8.23
CA SER A 7 -10.73 -1.03 -7.13
C SER A 7 -10.30 0.07 -6.19
N ILE A 8 -11.27 0.85 -5.70
CA ILE A 8 -11.04 1.92 -4.72
C ILE A 8 -11.85 1.63 -3.47
N LYS A 9 -11.16 1.49 -2.34
CA LYS A 9 -11.78 1.20 -1.04
C LYS A 9 -11.53 2.36 -0.08
N SER A 10 -12.44 2.54 0.87
CA SER A 10 -12.28 3.49 1.98
C SER A 10 -12.28 2.72 3.29
N SER A 11 -11.34 3.02 4.17
CA SER A 11 -11.21 2.31 5.44
C SER A 11 -11.52 3.18 6.63
N LYS A 12 -12.12 2.56 7.65
CA LYS A 12 -12.52 3.21 8.90
C LYS A 12 -11.36 3.28 9.88
N LYS A 13 -11.52 4.15 10.88
CA LYS A 13 -10.58 4.32 12.00
C LYS A 13 -10.27 3.01 12.74
N GLY A 14 -9.00 2.78 13.05
CA GLY A 14 -8.49 1.68 13.86
C GLY A 14 -7.89 0.52 13.07
N ASN A 15 -7.88 0.61 11.73
CA ASN A 15 -7.43 -0.47 10.85
C ASN A 15 -6.18 -0.11 10.04
N ALA A 16 -5.78 1.15 9.94
CA ALA A 16 -4.74 1.60 9.02
C ALA A 16 -3.37 0.98 9.35
N ALA A 17 -2.96 0.99 10.62
CA ALA A 17 -1.67 0.43 11.03
C ALA A 17 -1.62 -1.10 10.86
N THR A 18 -2.76 -1.78 11.03
CA THR A 18 -2.83 -3.24 10.78
C THR A 18 -2.73 -3.52 9.28
N HIS A 19 -3.43 -2.75 8.45
CA HIS A 19 -3.39 -2.90 6.99
C HIS A 19 -2.02 -2.58 6.41
N ALA A 20 -1.36 -1.53 6.91
CA ALA A 20 0.01 -1.18 6.54
C ALA A 20 0.99 -2.34 6.78
N ASN A 21 0.92 -2.98 7.96
CA ASN A 21 1.71 -4.17 8.25
C ASN A 21 1.34 -5.35 7.34
N TYR A 22 0.06 -5.50 7.00
CA TYR A 22 -0.40 -6.57 6.12
C TYR A 22 0.22 -6.44 4.72
N ILE A 23 0.05 -5.31 4.05
CA ILE A 23 0.58 -5.11 2.69
C ILE A 23 2.11 -5.15 2.65
N ALA A 24 2.78 -4.67 3.70
CA ALA A 24 4.24 -4.68 3.82
C ALA A 24 4.82 -6.02 4.30
N ARG A 25 3.97 -7.01 4.62
CA ARG A 25 4.36 -8.28 5.27
C ARG A 25 5.23 -8.07 6.51
N GLN A 26 4.83 -7.13 7.37
CA GLN A 26 5.54 -6.74 8.59
C GLN A 26 4.79 -7.15 9.86
N GLY A 27 5.50 -7.11 10.98
CA GLY A 27 4.94 -7.41 12.31
C GLY A 27 4.38 -8.83 12.37
N LYS A 28 3.08 -8.96 12.70
CA LYS A 28 2.42 -10.27 12.81
C LYS A 28 2.28 -11.03 11.49
N PHE A 29 2.46 -10.34 10.36
CA PHE A 29 2.39 -10.91 9.01
C PHE A 29 3.79 -11.22 8.44
N ALA A 30 4.86 -11.01 9.22
CA ALA A 30 6.22 -11.32 8.78
C ALA A 30 6.41 -12.82 8.51
N LYS A 31 5.68 -13.69 9.20
CA LYS A 31 5.67 -15.13 8.91
C LYS A 31 5.09 -15.47 7.52
N ASP A 32 4.31 -14.57 6.94
CA ASP A 32 3.74 -14.74 5.60
C ASP A 32 4.76 -14.34 4.52
N LEU A 33 5.93 -13.80 4.89
CA LEU A 33 7.07 -13.58 3.98
C LEU A 33 7.59 -14.89 3.40
N ASP A 34 7.44 -16.00 4.13
CA ASP A 34 7.84 -17.32 3.66
C ASP A 34 6.95 -17.81 2.49
N GLU A 35 5.76 -17.20 2.29
CA GLU A 35 4.89 -17.39 1.11
C GLU A 35 5.20 -16.39 -0.04
N ALA A 36 6.22 -15.54 0.15
CA ALA A 36 6.97 -14.76 -0.84
C ALA A 36 6.20 -14.09 -1.98
N ASP A 37 5.05 -13.46 -1.70
CA ASP A 37 4.33 -12.68 -2.71
C ASP A 37 4.74 -11.20 -2.73
N LEU A 38 5.37 -10.65 -1.69
CA LEU A 38 5.81 -9.26 -1.68
C LEU A 38 7.06 -9.07 -2.54
N VAL A 39 6.91 -8.36 -3.66
CA VAL A 39 7.98 -8.08 -4.62
C VAL A 39 8.68 -6.76 -4.30
N GLU A 40 7.90 -5.72 -4.02
CA GLU A 40 8.42 -4.36 -3.80
C GLU A 40 7.49 -3.58 -2.87
N GLN A 41 8.03 -2.61 -2.15
CA GLN A 41 7.23 -1.70 -1.33
C GLN A 41 7.87 -0.34 -1.22
N GLY A 42 7.06 0.66 -0.88
CA GLY A 42 7.59 1.99 -0.63
C GLY A 42 6.54 2.93 -0.07
N HIS A 43 6.99 4.14 0.23
CA HIS A 43 6.15 5.20 0.77
C HIS A 43 6.66 6.56 0.31
N GLY A 44 5.86 7.59 0.54
CA GLY A 44 6.25 8.95 0.19
C GLY A 44 5.30 10.00 0.75
N ASN A 45 5.72 11.25 0.64
CA ASN A 45 5.03 12.42 1.18
C ASN A 45 4.69 12.30 2.68
N LEU A 46 5.49 11.52 3.43
CA LEU A 46 5.29 11.40 4.87
C LEU A 46 5.66 12.74 5.53
N PRO A 47 4.86 13.19 6.50
CA PRO A 47 5.21 14.38 7.26
C PRO A 47 6.46 14.14 8.11
N THR A 48 7.23 15.20 8.38
CA THR A 48 8.51 15.10 9.10
C THR A 48 8.43 14.40 10.45
N TRP A 49 7.32 14.59 11.18
CA TRP A 49 7.09 13.94 12.46
C TRP A 49 7.00 12.42 12.38
N ALA A 50 6.71 11.85 11.19
CA ALA A 50 6.65 10.42 10.98
C ALA A 50 8.03 9.77 10.79
N ASN A 51 9.12 10.56 10.76
CA ASN A 51 10.50 10.08 10.68
C ASN A 51 10.75 9.06 9.56
N ASP A 52 10.12 9.26 8.40
CA ASP A 52 10.18 8.34 7.26
C ASP A 52 9.66 6.92 7.57
N ASP A 53 8.82 6.77 8.60
CA ASP A 53 8.17 5.51 9.00
C ASP A 53 6.66 5.57 8.67
N PRO A 54 6.19 4.83 7.64
CA PRO A 54 4.77 4.80 7.28
C PRO A 54 3.92 4.16 8.40
N LEU A 55 4.44 3.21 9.16
CA LEU A 55 3.70 2.60 10.26
C LEU A 55 3.48 3.60 11.40
N GLN A 56 4.45 4.47 11.67
CA GLN A 56 4.27 5.59 12.60
C GLN A 56 3.14 6.51 12.12
N PHE A 57 3.14 6.87 10.84
CA PHE A 57 2.08 7.70 10.25
C PHE A 57 0.69 7.08 10.44
N TRP A 58 0.52 5.81 10.06
CA TRP A 58 -0.77 5.12 10.16
C TRP A 58 -1.25 4.92 11.59
N ARG A 59 -0.34 4.67 12.55
CA ARG A 59 -0.69 4.59 13.98
C ARG A 59 -1.23 5.92 14.50
N GLN A 60 -0.64 7.04 14.09
CA GLN A 60 -1.14 8.35 14.49
C GLN A 60 -2.48 8.66 13.82
N ALA A 61 -2.66 8.30 12.55
CA ALA A 61 -3.94 8.45 11.86
C ALA A 61 -5.05 7.64 12.56
N ASP A 62 -4.80 6.36 12.89
CA ASP A 62 -5.75 5.51 13.63
C ASP A 62 -6.08 6.05 15.03
N LYS A 63 -5.16 6.78 15.67
CA LYS A 63 -5.39 7.37 16.99
C LYS A 63 -6.20 8.67 16.91
N HIS A 64 -5.84 9.55 15.96
CA HIS A 64 -6.26 10.95 15.97
C HIS A 64 -7.38 11.30 15.00
N GLU A 65 -7.67 10.46 14.00
CA GLU A 65 -8.80 10.70 13.10
C GLU A 65 -10.15 10.66 13.82
N ARG A 66 -11.18 11.32 13.26
CA ARG A 66 -12.54 11.26 13.85
C ARG A 66 -13.15 9.87 13.67
N ALA A 67 -14.10 9.48 14.53
CA ALA A 67 -14.69 8.13 14.53
C ALA A 67 -15.26 7.69 13.17
N ASN A 68 -15.88 8.61 12.43
CA ASN A 68 -16.49 8.35 11.11
C ASN A 68 -15.61 8.83 9.94
N ALA A 69 -14.30 8.99 10.14
CA ALA A 69 -13.37 9.34 9.06
C ALA A 69 -13.05 8.12 8.19
N ALA A 70 -12.80 8.41 6.91
CA ALA A 70 -12.03 7.52 6.06
C ALA A 70 -10.54 7.81 6.32
N VAL A 71 -9.86 6.95 7.08
CA VAL A 71 -8.47 7.16 7.50
C VAL A 71 -7.52 7.06 6.31
N TYR A 72 -7.82 6.16 5.38
CA TYR A 72 -7.13 6.06 4.10
C TYR A 72 -8.09 5.66 2.99
N ARG A 73 -7.64 5.90 1.76
CA ARG A 73 -8.20 5.29 0.55
C ARG A 73 -7.18 4.32 0.00
N GLU A 74 -7.64 3.16 -0.39
CA GLU A 74 -6.83 2.10 -0.99
C GLU A 74 -7.17 2.01 -2.46
N LEU A 75 -6.14 2.02 -3.29
CA LEU A 75 -6.23 1.75 -4.72
C LEU A 75 -5.58 0.39 -4.94
N GLU A 76 -6.39 -0.58 -5.36
CA GLU A 76 -5.93 -1.92 -5.72
C GLU A 76 -5.94 -2.02 -7.24
N VAL A 77 -4.79 -2.30 -7.85
CA VAL A 77 -4.59 -2.27 -9.30
C VAL A 77 -3.91 -3.56 -9.74
N SER A 78 -4.44 -4.23 -10.76
CA SER A 78 -3.71 -5.32 -11.40
C SER A 78 -2.61 -4.77 -12.30
N LEU A 79 -1.41 -5.30 -12.14
CA LEU A 79 -0.27 -4.96 -12.99
C LEU A 79 -0.13 -6.01 -14.11
N PRO A 80 0.22 -5.61 -15.35
CA PRO A 80 0.44 -6.57 -16.42
C PRO A 80 1.65 -7.47 -16.13
N ASN A 81 1.46 -8.79 -16.23
CA ASN A 81 2.52 -9.77 -15.99
C ASN A 81 3.65 -9.71 -17.04
N GLU A 82 3.39 -9.07 -18.19
CA GLU A 82 4.36 -8.88 -19.26
C GLU A 82 5.42 -7.80 -18.93
N LEU A 83 5.20 -7.00 -17.89
CA LEU A 83 6.13 -5.97 -17.44
C LEU A 83 7.08 -6.51 -16.37
N SER A 84 8.30 -5.98 -16.36
CA SER A 84 9.29 -6.25 -15.31
C SER A 84 9.01 -5.43 -14.04
N THR A 85 9.54 -5.88 -12.91
CA THR A 85 9.40 -5.16 -11.63
C THR A 85 9.80 -3.68 -11.69
N PRO A 86 10.90 -3.27 -12.35
CA PRO A 86 11.22 -1.84 -12.51
C PRO A 86 10.16 -1.07 -13.30
N GLN A 87 9.53 -1.70 -14.29
CA GLN A 87 8.44 -1.08 -15.06
C GLN A 87 7.15 -0.98 -14.22
N HIS A 88 6.86 -1.97 -13.38
CA HIS A 88 5.79 -1.88 -12.38
C HIS A 88 6.01 -0.72 -11.43
N VAL A 89 7.21 -0.57 -10.88
CA VAL A 89 7.55 0.56 -9.99
C VAL A 89 7.36 1.90 -10.70
N ALA A 90 7.87 2.05 -11.93
CA ALA A 90 7.69 3.27 -12.71
C ALA A 90 6.21 3.59 -12.98
N MET A 91 5.39 2.57 -13.21
CA MET A 91 3.95 2.71 -13.38
C MET A 91 3.27 3.18 -12.08
N ILE A 92 3.63 2.60 -10.93
CA ILE A 92 3.12 3.03 -9.63
C ILE A 92 3.55 4.46 -9.31
N SER A 93 4.81 4.84 -9.55
CA SER A 93 5.29 6.22 -9.39
C SER A 93 4.48 7.20 -10.22
N SER A 94 4.23 6.88 -11.50
CA SER A 94 3.41 7.70 -12.39
C SER A 94 1.96 7.82 -11.89
N LEU A 95 1.38 6.73 -11.39
CA LEU A 95 0.03 6.72 -10.82
C LEU A 95 -0.06 7.61 -9.57
N VAL A 96 0.95 7.55 -8.70
CA VAL A 96 1.04 8.40 -7.50
C VAL A 96 1.11 9.88 -7.89
N GLU A 97 1.99 10.24 -8.82
CA GLU A 97 2.14 11.62 -9.28
C GLU A 97 0.84 12.17 -9.87
N GLN A 98 0.12 11.38 -10.68
CA GLN A 98 -1.10 11.81 -11.35
C GLN A 98 -2.33 11.87 -10.44
N HIS A 99 -2.45 10.95 -9.47
CA HIS A 99 -3.72 10.76 -8.73
C HIS A 99 -3.64 10.99 -7.23
N ILE A 100 -2.46 10.81 -6.62
CA ILE A 100 -2.28 10.97 -5.17
C ILE A 100 -1.75 12.38 -4.84
N GLY A 101 -0.91 12.93 -5.71
CA GLY A 101 -0.31 14.25 -5.55
C GLY A 101 0.53 14.34 -4.27
N GLY A 102 0.43 15.44 -3.53
CA GLY A 102 1.20 15.68 -2.30
C GLY A 102 0.67 14.99 -1.03
N LYS A 103 -0.22 13.99 -1.14
CA LYS A 103 -0.76 13.27 0.03
C LYS A 103 0.21 12.19 0.50
N PRO A 104 0.35 11.93 1.82
CA PRO A 104 1.10 10.80 2.35
C PRO A 104 0.57 9.48 1.78
N TYR A 105 1.46 8.58 1.38
CA TYR A 105 1.09 7.28 0.83
C TYR A 105 2.09 6.19 1.20
N GLN A 106 1.62 4.96 1.06
CA GLN A 106 2.41 3.73 1.11
C GLN A 106 1.86 2.78 0.04
N PHE A 107 2.73 2.02 -0.60
CA PHE A 107 2.37 1.00 -1.58
C PHE A 107 3.14 -0.29 -1.33
N ALA A 108 2.59 -1.39 -1.84
CA ALA A 108 3.22 -2.68 -1.95
C ALA A 108 2.83 -3.30 -3.29
N ILE A 109 3.75 -4.03 -3.91
CA ILE A 109 3.54 -4.80 -5.13
C ILE A 109 3.61 -6.26 -4.73
N HIS A 110 2.50 -6.99 -4.98
CA HIS A 110 2.41 -8.41 -4.69
C HIS A 110 2.35 -9.22 -5.99
N GLU A 111 3.06 -10.34 -6.03
CA GLU A 111 3.03 -11.38 -7.06
C GLU A 111 2.64 -12.71 -6.40
N PRO A 112 1.37 -12.87 -6.01
CA PRO A 112 0.92 -14.11 -5.39
C PRO A 112 1.00 -15.25 -6.40
N LEU A 113 1.45 -16.42 -5.94
CA LEU A 113 1.32 -17.66 -6.70
C LEU A 113 -0.17 -17.92 -6.92
N SER A 114 -0.65 -17.69 -8.14
CA SER A 114 -2.01 -18.05 -8.51
C SER A 114 -2.17 -19.55 -8.32
N SER A 115 -3.04 -19.98 -7.40
CA SER A 115 -3.51 -21.35 -7.36
C SER A 115 -4.27 -21.61 -8.66
N LEU A 116 -3.73 -22.50 -9.49
CA LEU A 116 -4.43 -23.08 -10.64
C LEU A 116 -5.54 -24.02 -10.17
#